data_AF-A0A7C7R3S6-F1
#
_entry.id   AF-A0A7C7R3S6-F1
#
_cell.length_a   1.000
_cell.length_b   1.000
_cell.length_c   1.000
_cell.angle_alpha   90.00
_cell.angle_beta   90.00
_cell.angle_gamma   90.00
#
_symmetry.space_group_name_H-M   'P 1'
#
loop_
_entity.id
_entity.type
_entity.pdbx_description
1 polymer ?
#
loop_
_entity_poly.entity_id
_entity_poly.type
_entity_poly.pdbx_seq_one_letter_code
_entity_poly.pdbx_strand_id
1 'polypeptide(L)'
;MIFSKAPLFTLLAFAMLLSACGPAASSPGPSPTASESDPIQRLCLQGVQRALDLEIARYEGWLKNADKTQRAMYWRALDYLQRERKRYWGMPPNAFHLDEAWHYIPGVEIGIYGRAPLPPPKPLTLDDAWIRDPLPAMLYMPDQSRSGPFYLVVAVPEGMDLTPGTRYRLKIQPVMPRSYPFPSYYVCVLEAKAKPSPQSTP
;
A
#
# COMPACT_ATOMS: atom_id res chain seq x y z
N MET A 1 -23.04 28.26 -42.53
CA MET A 1 -22.59 29.64 -42.27
C MET A 1 -23.50 30.23 -41.22
N ILE A 2 -22.97 30.55 -40.04
CA ILE A 2 -23.28 31.71 -39.18
C ILE A 2 -22.22 31.66 -38.08
N PHE A 3 -21.24 32.55 -38.21
CA PHE A 3 -20.25 32.85 -37.20
C PHE A 3 -20.94 33.62 -36.07
N SER A 4 -20.70 33.25 -34.81
CA SER A 4 -20.87 34.18 -33.69
C SER A 4 -19.59 34.22 -32.87
N LYS A 5 -19.02 35.43 -32.80
CA LYS A 5 -17.71 35.79 -32.27
C LYS A 5 -17.87 36.30 -30.84
N ALA A 6 -17.02 35.80 -29.93
CA ALA A 6 -16.35 36.47 -28.78
C ALA A 6 -17.25 37.13 -27.69
N PRO A 7 -16.77 37.47 -26.46
CA PRO A 7 -15.47 38.07 -26.10
C PRO A 7 -14.67 37.25 -25.06
N LEU A 8 -13.35 37.08 -25.16
CA LEU A 8 -12.28 38.05 -24.84
C LEU A 8 -12.48 38.79 -23.50
N PHE A 9 -12.36 38.06 -22.39
CA PHE A 9 -12.26 38.65 -21.05
C PHE A 9 -10.80 38.85 -20.63
N THR A 10 -10.39 40.10 -20.78
CA THR A 10 -9.50 40.93 -19.95
C THR A 10 -8.68 40.22 -18.86
N LEU A 11 -7.36 40.20 -19.06
CA LEU A 11 -6.37 40.10 -18.00
C LEU A 11 -6.54 41.27 -17.02
N LEU A 12 -6.86 40.97 -15.76
CA LEU A 12 -6.68 41.92 -14.66
C LEU A 12 -5.44 41.48 -13.86
N ALA A 13 -4.31 42.12 -14.16
CA ALA A 13 -3.10 42.04 -13.35
C ALA A 13 -3.32 42.88 -12.09
N PHE A 14 -3.66 42.23 -10.97
CA PHE A 14 -3.68 42.88 -9.65
C PHE A 14 -2.33 42.61 -8.97
N ALA A 15 -1.40 43.54 -9.14
CA ALA A 15 -0.20 43.62 -8.32
C ALA A 15 -0.59 44.17 -6.94
N MET A 16 -0.84 43.29 -5.98
CA MET A 16 -0.89 43.67 -4.57
C MET A 16 0.50 43.51 -3.96
N LEU A 17 1.24 44.62 -3.93
CA LEU A 17 2.32 44.84 -2.98
C LEU A 17 1.69 45.02 -1.59
N LEU A 18 1.63 43.93 -0.81
CA LEU A 18 1.43 44.01 0.63
C LEU A 18 2.79 43.83 1.31
N SER A 19 3.42 44.97 1.59
CA SER A 19 4.50 45.11 2.56
C SER A 19 3.93 44.88 3.95
N ALA A 20 4.18 43.71 4.52
CA ALA A 20 3.99 43.44 5.94
C ALA A 20 5.36 43.19 6.56
N CYS A 21 5.86 44.15 7.35
CA CYS A 21 6.86 43.90 8.36
C CYS A 21 6.31 42.86 9.34
N GLY A 22 6.69 41.60 9.15
CA GLY A 22 6.44 40.54 10.12
C GLY A 22 7.37 40.70 11.33
N PRO A 23 6.90 40.36 12.55
CA PRO A 23 7.72 40.39 13.76
C PRO A 23 8.93 39.47 13.61
N ALA A 24 10.03 39.86 14.27
CA ALA A 24 11.30 39.16 14.31
C ALA A 24 11.09 37.65 14.52
N ALA A 25 11.45 36.89 13.48
CA ALA A 25 11.50 35.44 13.52
C ALA A 25 12.42 35.01 14.68
N SER A 26 11.80 34.51 15.74
CA SER A 26 12.47 33.67 16.72
C SER A 26 13.21 32.58 15.95
N SER A 27 14.54 32.59 16.06
CA SER A 27 15.40 31.57 15.46
C SER A 27 14.81 30.20 15.76
N PRO A 28 14.48 29.38 14.73
CA PRO A 28 14.06 28.03 14.98
C PRO A 28 15.20 27.36 15.73
N GLY A 29 14.95 26.99 16.98
CA GLY A 29 15.87 26.17 17.76
C GLY A 29 16.29 24.96 16.93
N PRO A 30 17.46 24.36 17.20
CA PRO A 30 17.98 23.24 16.42
C PRO A 30 16.85 22.26 16.18
N SER A 31 16.43 22.16 14.91
CA SER A 31 15.35 21.25 14.52
C SER A 31 15.73 19.89 15.07
N PRO A 32 14.82 19.18 15.75
CA PRO A 32 15.12 17.87 16.33
C PRO A 32 15.82 17.08 15.25
N THR A 33 17.09 16.75 15.52
CA THR A 33 17.97 16.00 14.62
C THR A 33 17.14 14.87 14.06
N ALA A 34 16.92 14.90 12.74
CA ALA A 34 16.03 14.01 12.01
C ALA A 34 16.08 12.63 12.64
N SER A 35 15.08 12.34 13.49
CA SER A 35 15.03 11.07 14.22
C SER A 35 15.04 10.01 13.14
N GLU A 36 16.11 9.21 13.14
CA GLU A 36 16.29 8.16 12.15
C GLU A 36 15.06 7.28 12.20
N SER A 37 14.19 7.41 11.19
CA SER A 37 12.93 6.69 11.15
C SER A 37 13.22 5.20 11.24
N ASP A 38 12.45 4.46 12.02
CA ASP A 38 12.59 3.01 12.15
C ASP A 38 12.65 2.38 10.73
N PRO A 39 13.72 1.64 10.38
CA PRO A 39 13.83 0.95 9.10
C PRO A 39 12.58 0.11 8.75
N ILE A 40 11.90 -0.44 9.76
CA ILE A 40 10.65 -1.19 9.59
C ILE A 40 9.51 -0.29 9.15
N GLN A 41 9.36 0.91 9.72
CA GLN A 41 8.33 1.87 9.30
C GLN A 41 8.54 2.28 7.84
N ARG A 42 9.78 2.58 7.46
CA ARG A 42 10.12 2.91 6.07
C ARG A 42 9.78 1.79 5.11
N LEU A 43 10.16 0.56 5.46
CA LEU A 43 9.85 -0.64 4.68
C LEU A 43 8.34 -0.87 4.53
N CYS A 44 7.59 -0.72 5.62
CA CYS A 44 6.15 -0.91 5.61
C CYS A 44 5.41 0.18 4.83
N LEU A 45 5.85 1.45 4.93
CA LEU A 45 5.32 2.55 4.13
C LEU A 45 5.52 2.28 2.62
N GLN A 46 6.72 1.84 2.21
CA GLN A 46 6.99 1.43 0.83
C GLN A 46 6.08 0.26 0.40
N GLY A 47 5.87 -0.71 1.30
CA GLY A 47 4.93 -1.81 1.09
C GLY A 47 3.50 -1.34 0.83
N VAL A 48 2.98 -0.41 1.64
CA VAL A 48 1.66 0.20 1.45
C VAL A 48 1.57 0.93 0.11
N GLN A 49 2.56 1.75 -0.21
CA GLN A 49 2.62 2.47 -1.49
C GLN A 49 2.54 1.52 -2.69
N ARG A 50 3.32 0.44 -2.67
CA ARG A 50 3.28 -0.59 -3.73
C ARG A 50 1.97 -1.37 -3.75
N ALA A 51 1.39 -1.65 -2.59
CA ALA A 51 0.10 -2.31 -2.48
C ALA A 51 -1.03 -1.47 -3.09
N LEU A 52 -1.02 -0.16 -2.86
CA LEU A 52 -1.96 0.78 -3.47
C LEU A 52 -1.84 0.82 -5.00
N ASP A 53 -0.61 0.88 -5.53
CA ASP A 53 -0.38 0.84 -6.99
C ASP A 53 -0.94 -0.46 -7.61
N LEU A 54 -0.75 -1.60 -6.94
CA LEU A 54 -1.28 -2.90 -7.40
C LEU A 54 -2.82 -2.94 -7.38
N GLU A 55 -3.46 -2.44 -6.32
CA GLU A 55 -4.92 -2.39 -6.23
C GLU A 55 -5.49 -1.44 -7.30
N ILE A 56 -4.90 -0.25 -7.48
CA ILE A 56 -5.29 0.73 -8.51
C ILE A 56 -5.24 0.08 -9.89
N ALA A 57 -4.11 -0.52 -10.26
CA ALA A 57 -3.95 -1.18 -11.55
C ALA A 57 -4.98 -2.30 -11.76
N ARG A 58 -5.33 -3.04 -10.70
CA ARG A 58 -6.35 -4.07 -10.74
C ARG A 58 -7.75 -3.50 -10.98
N TYR A 59 -8.15 -2.44 -10.27
CA TYR A 59 -9.44 -1.78 -10.48
C TYR A 59 -9.55 -1.12 -11.86
N GLU A 60 -8.48 -0.49 -12.34
CA GLU A 60 -8.39 0.02 -13.71
C GLU A 60 -8.57 -1.10 -14.75
N GLY A 61 -7.98 -2.28 -14.48
CA GLY A 61 -8.19 -3.49 -15.28
C GLY A 61 -9.65 -3.94 -15.29
N TRP A 62 -10.30 -4.02 -14.13
CA TRP A 62 -11.70 -4.43 -14.02
C TRP A 62 -12.67 -3.46 -14.69
N LEU A 63 -12.40 -2.15 -14.63
CA LEU A 63 -13.22 -1.13 -15.29
C LEU A 63 -13.34 -1.33 -16.81
N LYS A 64 -12.34 -1.93 -17.47
CA LYS A 64 -12.35 -2.18 -18.92
C LYS A 64 -13.51 -3.09 -19.36
N ASN A 65 -13.90 -4.02 -18.49
CA ASN A 65 -14.94 -5.02 -18.79
C ASN A 65 -16.18 -4.89 -17.89
N ALA A 66 -16.28 -3.81 -17.11
CA ALA A 66 -17.33 -3.64 -16.12
C ALA A 66 -18.67 -3.25 -16.75
N ASP A 67 -19.74 -3.91 -16.29
CA ASP A 67 -21.12 -3.49 -16.55
C ASP A 67 -21.48 -2.18 -15.82
N LYS A 68 -22.70 -1.66 -16.04
CA LYS A 68 -23.14 -0.38 -15.47
C LYS A 68 -23.11 -0.37 -13.93
N THR A 69 -23.48 -1.48 -13.29
CA THR A 69 -23.55 -1.61 -11.82
C THR A 69 -22.15 -1.74 -11.23
N GLN A 70 -21.32 -2.62 -11.80
CA GLN A 70 -19.93 -2.82 -11.41
C GLN A 70 -19.10 -1.56 -11.58
N ARG A 71 -19.33 -0.80 -12.66
CA ARG A 71 -18.57 0.42 -12.96
C ARG A 71 -18.67 1.47 -11.86
N ALA A 72 -19.87 1.72 -11.33
CA ALA A 72 -20.04 2.69 -10.23
C ALA A 72 -19.29 2.26 -8.97
N MET A 73 -19.33 0.96 -8.66
CA MET A 73 -18.62 0.36 -7.53
C MET A 73 -17.10 0.48 -7.69
N TYR A 74 -16.56 0.10 -8.85
CA TYR A 74 -15.12 0.17 -9.13
C TYR A 74 -14.60 1.62 -9.19
N TRP A 75 -15.37 2.56 -9.72
CA TRP A 75 -14.99 3.98 -9.68
C TRP A 75 -14.86 4.51 -8.26
N ARG A 76 -15.78 4.15 -7.36
CA ARG A 76 -15.71 4.55 -5.94
C ARG A 76 -14.47 3.97 -5.26
N ALA A 77 -14.16 2.70 -5.53
CA ALA A 77 -12.95 2.07 -5.00
C ALA A 77 -11.68 2.74 -5.54
N LEU A 78 -11.63 3.04 -6.84
CA LEU A 78 -10.48 3.67 -7.49
C LEU A 78 -10.25 5.10 -6.95
N ASP A 79 -11.30 5.90 -6.84
CA ASP A 79 -11.26 7.25 -6.27
C ASP A 79 -10.76 7.24 -4.81
N TYR A 80 -11.21 6.28 -4.00
CA TYR A 80 -10.67 6.08 -2.65
C TYR A 80 -9.18 5.73 -2.66
N LEU A 81 -8.77 4.74 -3.46
CA LEU A 81 -7.37 4.30 -3.54
C LEU A 81 -6.44 5.42 -4.02
N GLN A 82 -6.91 6.28 -4.93
CA GLN A 82 -6.15 7.43 -5.40
C GLN A 82 -5.92 8.49 -4.31
N ARG A 83 -6.91 8.72 -3.43
CA ARG A 83 -6.73 9.59 -2.26
C ARG A 83 -5.72 9.02 -1.27
N GLU A 84 -5.84 7.73 -0.96
CA GLU A 84 -4.89 7.06 -0.05
C GLU A 84 -3.48 7.09 -0.64
N ARG A 85 -3.34 6.82 -1.95
CA ARG A 85 -2.05 6.95 -2.65
C ARG A 85 -1.44 8.33 -2.46
N LYS A 86 -2.23 9.40 -2.65
CA LYS A 86 -1.76 10.78 -2.44
C LYS A 86 -1.34 11.01 -0.98
N ARG A 87 -2.09 10.49 -0.01
CA ARG A 87 -1.76 10.57 1.42
C ARG A 87 -0.41 9.92 1.73
N TYR A 88 -0.22 8.66 1.33
CA TYR A 88 1.00 7.90 1.68
C TYR A 88 2.24 8.32 0.89
N TRP A 89 2.12 8.95 -0.29
CA TRP A 89 3.29 9.48 -1.02
C TRP A 89 3.88 10.74 -0.38
N GLY A 90 3.05 11.54 0.28
CA GLY A 90 3.51 12.73 1.01
C GLY A 90 3.90 12.46 2.46
N MET A 91 3.74 11.22 2.94
CA MET A 91 3.95 10.85 4.33
C MET A 91 5.43 10.56 4.60
N PRO A 92 6.09 11.24 5.56
CA PRO A 92 7.43 10.86 5.97
C PRO A 92 7.40 9.55 6.78
N PRO A 93 8.44 8.70 6.72
CA PRO A 93 8.43 7.39 7.38
C PRO A 93 8.18 7.41 8.90
N ASN A 94 8.63 8.45 9.60
CA ASN A 94 8.41 8.59 11.05
C ASN A 94 6.97 9.00 11.43
N ALA A 95 6.18 9.48 10.47
CA ALA A 95 4.75 9.73 10.63
C ALA A 95 3.89 8.52 10.23
N PHE A 96 4.51 7.47 9.68
CA PHE A 96 3.79 6.26 9.30
C PHE A 96 3.58 5.36 10.51
N HIS A 97 2.32 5.10 10.82
CA HIS A 97 1.91 4.13 11.81
C HIS A 97 1.11 3.00 11.13
N LEU A 98 1.45 1.76 11.47
CA LEU A 98 0.88 0.59 10.80
C LEU A 98 -0.63 0.51 11.01
N ASP A 99 -1.14 0.89 12.17
CA ASP A 99 -2.57 0.94 12.52
C ASP A 99 -3.39 1.87 11.61
N GLU A 100 -2.78 2.91 11.04
CA GLU A 100 -3.43 3.78 10.06
C GLU A 100 -3.62 3.12 8.69
N ALA A 101 -2.85 2.09 8.33
CA ALA A 101 -2.98 1.42 7.03
C ALA A 101 -4.15 0.42 6.99
N TRP A 102 -4.79 0.16 8.12
CA TRP A 102 -5.88 -0.82 8.27
C TRP A 102 -7.24 -0.19 8.05
N HIS A 103 -7.51 0.18 6.81
CA HIS A 103 -8.79 0.74 6.41
C HIS A 103 -9.51 -0.16 5.40
N TYR A 104 -10.83 -0.24 5.54
CA TYR A 104 -11.71 -0.92 4.60
C TYR A 104 -11.81 -0.09 3.31
N ILE A 105 -11.57 -0.73 2.15
CA ILE A 105 -11.77 -0.10 0.84
C ILE A 105 -13.28 0.05 0.59
N PRO A 106 -13.84 1.29 0.56
CA PRO A 106 -15.26 1.50 0.40
C PRO A 106 -15.80 0.93 -0.91
N GLY A 107 -17.00 0.35 -0.86
CA GLY A 107 -17.66 -0.20 -2.04
C GLY A 107 -17.19 -1.60 -2.43
N VAL A 108 -16.24 -2.20 -1.71
CA VAL A 108 -15.89 -3.60 -1.88
C VAL A 108 -16.53 -4.40 -0.78
N GLU A 109 -17.73 -4.92 -1.01
CA GLU A 109 -18.28 -5.92 -0.10
C GLU A 109 -17.43 -7.19 -0.20
N ILE A 110 -16.42 -7.28 0.68
CA ILE A 110 -15.72 -8.53 0.95
C ILE A 110 -16.79 -9.43 1.57
N GLY A 111 -17.28 -10.40 0.81
CA GLY A 111 -18.44 -11.21 1.21
C GLY A 111 -18.31 -11.77 2.63
N ILE A 112 -19.42 -11.85 3.37
CA ILE A 112 -19.68 -12.47 4.70
C ILE A 112 -18.75 -12.07 5.87
N TYR A 113 -17.52 -11.64 5.66
CA TYR A 113 -16.57 -11.19 6.68
C TYR A 113 -16.73 -9.68 6.87
N GLY A 114 -17.70 -9.34 7.71
CA GLY A 114 -18.34 -8.02 7.81
C GLY A 114 -17.46 -6.81 8.13
N ARG A 115 -18.15 -5.67 8.16
CA ARG A 115 -17.69 -4.26 8.30
C ARG A 115 -16.90 -3.91 9.57
N ALA A 116 -16.45 -4.89 10.36
CA ALA A 116 -15.65 -4.59 11.53
C ALA A 116 -14.26 -4.11 11.09
N PRO A 117 -13.74 -2.97 11.60
CA PRO A 117 -12.36 -2.60 11.37
C PRO A 117 -11.48 -3.76 11.85
N LEU A 118 -10.70 -4.33 10.94
CA LEU A 118 -9.75 -5.37 11.29
C LEU A 118 -8.69 -4.72 12.18
N PRO A 119 -8.40 -5.25 13.38
CA PRO A 119 -7.29 -4.73 14.15
C PRO A 119 -6.01 -4.86 13.31
N PRO A 120 -5.07 -3.90 13.42
CA PRO A 120 -3.78 -4.05 12.76
C PRO A 120 -3.19 -5.40 13.19
N PRO A 121 -2.91 -6.30 12.25
CA PRO A 121 -2.35 -7.58 12.55
C PRO A 121 -0.94 -7.35 13.05
N LYS A 122 -0.64 -8.09 14.10
CA LYS A 122 0.70 -8.20 14.65
C LYS A 122 1.61 -8.90 13.62
N PRO A 123 2.93 -8.70 13.71
CA PRO A 123 3.87 -9.52 12.95
C PRO A 123 3.55 -11.01 13.10
N LEU A 124 3.59 -11.74 11.98
CA LEU A 124 3.34 -13.18 11.92
C LEU A 124 4.65 -13.90 11.64
N THR A 125 4.86 -15.07 12.25
CA THR A 125 5.97 -15.96 11.91
C THR A 125 5.42 -17.13 11.11
N LEU A 126 5.99 -17.37 9.93
CA LEU A 126 5.69 -18.50 9.06
C LEU A 126 6.91 -19.43 9.06
N ASP A 127 6.78 -20.62 9.65
CA ASP A 127 7.92 -21.54 9.80
C ASP A 127 8.29 -22.28 8.51
N ASP A 128 7.41 -22.23 7.51
CA ASP A 128 7.67 -22.84 6.22
C ASP A 128 6.88 -22.17 5.08
N ALA A 129 7.53 -21.20 4.44
CA ALA A 129 6.95 -20.48 3.32
C ALA A 129 7.94 -20.29 2.17
N TRP A 130 7.45 -20.17 0.94
CA TRP A 130 8.26 -19.87 -0.24
C TRP A 130 7.50 -19.02 -1.23
N ILE A 131 8.22 -18.37 -2.15
CA ILE A 131 7.64 -17.71 -3.33
C ILE A 131 7.91 -18.56 -4.57
N ARG A 132 7.07 -18.42 -5.60
CA ARG A 132 7.27 -19.06 -6.92
C ARG A 132 7.69 -18.07 -8.01
N ASP A 133 7.38 -16.80 -7.80
CA ASP A 133 7.59 -15.73 -8.77
C ASP A 133 8.47 -14.63 -8.14
N PRO A 134 9.11 -13.78 -8.95
CA PRO A 134 9.73 -12.55 -8.46
C PRO A 134 8.69 -11.60 -7.82
N LEU A 135 9.17 -10.67 -6.98
CA LEU A 135 8.29 -9.73 -6.29
C LEU A 135 7.55 -8.78 -7.26
N PRO A 136 6.26 -8.46 -7.03
CA PRO A 136 5.46 -8.88 -5.89
C PRO A 136 4.96 -10.32 -6.07
N ALA A 137 5.08 -11.15 -5.03
CA ALA A 137 4.88 -12.59 -5.13
C ALA A 137 3.97 -13.15 -4.04
N MET A 138 3.23 -14.21 -4.35
CA MET A 138 2.42 -14.92 -3.36
C MET A 138 3.31 -15.81 -2.49
N LEU A 139 3.08 -15.79 -1.18
CA LEU A 139 3.64 -16.79 -0.26
C LEU A 139 2.82 -18.07 -0.33
N TYR A 140 3.51 -19.17 -0.58
CA TYR A 140 2.99 -20.52 -0.50
C TYR A 140 3.44 -21.16 0.81
N MET A 141 2.56 -21.94 1.43
CA MET A 141 2.82 -22.74 2.64
C MET A 141 2.34 -24.17 2.38
N PRO A 142 2.96 -25.20 3.00
CA PRO A 142 2.64 -26.60 2.67
C PRO A 142 1.17 -26.96 2.93
N ASP A 143 0.59 -26.43 4.02
CA ASP A 143 -0.77 -26.75 4.47
C ASP A 143 -1.75 -25.57 4.30
N GLN A 144 -1.48 -24.68 3.33
CA GLN A 144 -2.36 -23.53 3.09
C GLN A 144 -3.73 -23.98 2.58
N SER A 145 -4.79 -23.61 3.30
CA SER A 145 -6.17 -23.86 2.86
C SER A 145 -6.48 -23.15 1.53
N ARG A 146 -7.37 -23.74 0.73
CA ARG A 146 -7.93 -23.11 -0.49
C ARG A 146 -8.68 -21.81 -0.18
N SER A 147 -9.05 -21.58 1.08
CA SER A 147 -9.71 -20.38 1.57
C SER A 147 -8.77 -19.40 2.29
N GLY A 148 -7.46 -19.62 2.24
CA GLY A 148 -6.45 -18.72 2.81
C GLY A 148 -6.15 -18.94 4.29
N PRO A 149 -5.53 -17.95 4.97
CA PRO A 149 -5.20 -16.62 4.46
C PRO A 149 -4.13 -16.63 3.36
N PHE A 150 -4.19 -15.67 2.43
CA PHE A 150 -3.22 -15.49 1.35
C PHE A 150 -2.37 -14.24 1.56
N TYR A 151 -1.05 -14.35 1.40
CA TYR A 151 -0.12 -13.26 1.66
C TYR A 151 0.66 -12.90 0.39
N LEU A 152 0.51 -11.66 -0.11
CA LEU A 152 1.27 -11.15 -1.24
C LEU A 152 2.41 -10.26 -0.74
N VAL A 153 3.65 -10.69 -0.97
CA VAL A 153 4.84 -9.92 -0.60
C VAL A 153 4.98 -8.70 -1.50
N VAL A 154 5.02 -7.52 -0.89
CA VAL A 154 5.19 -6.23 -1.60
C VAL A 154 6.48 -5.51 -1.26
N ALA A 155 7.13 -5.85 -0.15
CA ALA A 155 8.43 -5.30 0.20
C ALA A 155 9.27 -6.30 1.02
N VAL A 156 10.58 -6.19 0.86
CA VAL A 156 11.61 -6.92 1.62
C VAL A 156 12.70 -5.91 2.02
N PRO A 157 13.45 -6.13 3.12
CA PRO A 157 14.54 -5.24 3.51
C PRO A 157 15.62 -5.20 2.42
N GLU A 158 16.35 -4.09 2.33
CA GLU A 158 17.44 -3.96 1.38
C GLU A 158 18.50 -5.05 1.59
N GLY A 159 18.98 -5.66 0.49
CA GLY A 159 19.91 -6.79 0.52
C GLY A 159 19.29 -8.15 0.85
N MET A 160 17.99 -8.23 1.18
CA MET A 160 17.28 -9.49 1.31
C MET A 160 16.79 -9.99 -0.06
N ASP A 161 17.26 -11.17 -0.47
CA ASP A 161 16.75 -11.85 -1.66
C ASP A 161 15.93 -13.09 -1.28
N LEU A 162 14.71 -13.15 -1.80
CA LEU A 162 13.84 -14.32 -1.68
C LEU A 162 13.90 -15.06 -3.01
N THR A 163 14.72 -16.11 -3.07
CA THR A 163 14.87 -16.92 -4.27
C THR A 163 13.63 -17.80 -4.48
N PRO A 164 13.00 -17.77 -5.67
CA PRO A 164 11.88 -18.64 -5.98
C PRO A 164 12.18 -20.12 -5.75
N GLY A 165 11.25 -20.83 -5.13
CA GLY A 165 11.40 -22.26 -4.78
C GLY A 165 12.18 -22.53 -3.48
N THR A 166 12.96 -21.58 -2.98
CA THR A 166 13.64 -21.71 -1.68
C THR A 166 12.63 -21.58 -0.55
N ARG A 167 12.70 -22.48 0.42
CA ARG A 167 11.84 -22.47 1.62
C ARG A 167 12.49 -21.66 2.72
N TYR A 168 11.70 -20.86 3.42
CA TYR A 168 12.16 -19.95 4.47
C TYR A 168 11.29 -20.09 5.73
N ARG A 169 11.91 -19.83 6.87
CA ARG A 169 11.21 -19.29 8.04
C ARG A 169 11.15 -17.78 7.88
N LEU A 170 9.95 -17.22 7.77
CA LEU A 170 9.71 -15.80 7.55
C LEU A 170 9.08 -15.17 8.78
N LYS A 171 9.45 -13.93 9.07
CA LYS A 171 8.66 -13.02 9.90
C LYS A 171 8.09 -11.96 8.97
N ILE A 172 6.77 -11.82 8.94
CA ILE A 172 6.07 -10.91 8.03
C ILE A 172 5.22 -9.91 8.82
N GLN A 173 5.07 -8.72 8.28
CA GLN A 173 4.14 -7.71 8.76
C GLN A 173 3.08 -7.49 7.68
N PRO A 174 1.81 -7.86 7.91
CA PRO A 174 0.77 -7.44 6.99
C PRO A 174 0.63 -5.92 7.05
N VAL A 175 0.47 -5.29 5.88
CA VAL A 175 0.43 -3.83 5.74
C VAL A 175 -0.87 -3.31 5.16
N MET A 176 -1.61 -4.10 4.38
CA MET A 176 -2.90 -3.69 3.83
C MET A 176 -3.75 -4.92 3.49
N PRO A 177 -5.06 -4.94 3.83
CA PRO A 177 -5.95 -6.00 3.37
C PRO A 177 -6.16 -5.95 1.85
N ARG A 178 -6.39 -7.10 1.24
CA ARG A 178 -6.72 -7.25 -0.18
C ARG A 178 -8.22 -7.43 -0.34
N SER A 179 -8.79 -6.73 -1.31
CA SER A 179 -10.12 -7.04 -1.80
C SER A 179 -10.07 -8.37 -2.57
N TYR A 180 -10.47 -9.45 -1.89
CA TYR A 180 -10.52 -10.82 -2.39
C TYR A 180 -11.61 -11.59 -1.64
N PRO A 181 -12.27 -12.60 -2.23
CA PRO A 181 -13.34 -13.37 -1.56
C PRO A 181 -12.86 -14.20 -0.35
N PHE A 182 -11.55 -14.23 -0.10
CA PHE A 182 -10.92 -14.92 1.01
C PHE A 182 -10.00 -13.95 1.76
N PRO A 183 -9.72 -14.19 3.05
CA PRO A 183 -8.73 -13.41 3.80
C PRO A 183 -7.42 -13.33 3.03
N SER A 184 -7.05 -12.11 2.62
CA SER A 184 -5.83 -11.90 1.88
C SER A 184 -5.22 -10.55 2.23
N TYR A 185 -3.89 -10.51 2.27
CA TYR A 185 -3.14 -9.35 2.75
C TYR A 185 -1.92 -9.10 1.87
N TYR A 186 -1.60 -7.82 1.68
CA TYR A 186 -0.26 -7.40 1.30
C TYR A 186 0.64 -7.42 2.53
N VAL A 187 1.87 -7.90 2.37
CA VAL A 187 2.80 -8.08 3.48
C VAL A 187 4.21 -7.57 3.14
N CYS A 188 4.90 -7.08 4.15
CA CYS A 188 6.34 -6.87 4.14
C CYS A 188 7.03 -8.04 4.84
N VAL A 189 8.17 -8.49 4.32
CA VAL A 189 9.03 -9.44 5.05
C VAL A 189 9.95 -8.65 5.96
N LEU A 190 9.99 -9.00 7.24
CA LEU A 190 10.87 -8.38 8.23
C LEU A 190 12.16 -9.19 8.38
N GLU A 191 12.04 -10.51 8.40
CA GLU A 191 13.15 -11.44 8.59
C GLU A 191 12.93 -12.67 7.70
N ALA A 192 14.01 -13.21 7.13
CA ALA A 192 13.97 -14.44 6.35
C ALA A 192 15.18 -15.33 6.67
N LYS A 193 14.92 -16.58 7.03
CA LYS A 193 15.95 -17.59 7.27
C LYS A 193 15.70 -18.79 6.37
N ALA A 194 16.58 -19.00 5.39
CA ALA A 194 16.48 -20.14 4.49
C ALA A 194 16.50 -21.45 5.29
N LYS A 195 15.60 -22.37 4.94
CA LYS A 195 15.60 -23.72 5.47
C LYS A 195 16.56 -24.57 4.65
N PRO A 196 17.30 -25.51 5.28
CA PRO A 196 18.05 -26.48 4.52
C PRO A 196 17.09 -27.22 3.58
N SER A 197 17.50 -27.42 2.33
CA SER A 197 16.73 -28.25 1.41
C SER A 197 16.53 -29.61 2.06
N PRO A 198 15.30 -30.17 2.07
CA PRO A 198 15.13 -31.56 2.49
C PRO A 198 16.08 -32.38 1.63
N GLN A 199 17.08 -33.00 2.27
CA GLN A 199 17.96 -33.92 1.59
C GLN A 199 17.06 -34.96 0.96
N SER A 200 17.13 -35.11 -0.37
CA SER A 200 16.39 -36.14 -1.09
C SER A 200 16.79 -37.47 -0.46
N THR A 201 15.92 -38.06 0.34
CA THR A 201 16.14 -39.39 0.88
C THR A 201 16.32 -40.32 -0.32
N PRO A 202 17.47 -41.01 -0.44
CA PRO A 202 17.75 -41.88 -1.58
C PRO A 202 16.78 -43.05 -1.68
#